data_AF-M1ZPZ4-F1
#
_entry.id   AF-M1ZPZ4-F1
#
_cell.length_a   1.000
_cell.length_b   1.000
_cell.length_c   1.000
_cell.angle_alpha   90.00
_cell.angle_beta   90.00
_cell.angle_gamma   90.00
#
_symmetry.space_group_name_H-M   'P 1'
#
loop_
_entity.id
_entity.type
_entity.pdbx_description
1 polymer ?
#
loop_
_entity_poly.entity_id
_entity_poly.type
_entity_poly.pdbx_seq_one_letter_code
_entity_poly.pdbx_strand_id
1 'polypeptide(L)'
;INSSIALNKDVDCMHPLNLERIFEGDLNQFMPCTPEAVIEILKYYDIDLKGKNIVIINRSMVVGKPLSMMILSNNATVTICHSKTIDLPSITKKADIVVTAIGKAKLIKEEYFNEDSIVMDVSINVDENGKLCGDVDFENVKEKVGAITPVPKGVGSVTTTLLLKHIVDAAERNS
;
A
#
# COMPACT_ATOMS: atom_id res chain seq x y z
N ILE A 1 -12.03 5.95 10.05
CA ILE A 1 -13.34 5.79 9.37
C ILE A 1 -14.24 6.89 9.92
N ASN A 2 -14.70 7.78 9.04
CA ASN A 2 -15.49 8.96 9.43
C ASN A 2 -16.77 8.97 8.59
N SER A 3 -17.94 8.89 9.22
CA SER A 3 -19.24 8.89 8.55
C SER A 3 -19.90 10.26 8.51
N SER A 4 -19.24 11.31 9.00
CA SER A 4 -19.77 12.68 9.03
C SER A 4 -19.51 13.46 7.74
N ILE A 5 -18.63 12.97 6.87
CA ILE A 5 -18.34 13.57 5.56
C ILE A 5 -19.32 12.97 4.53
N ALA A 6 -19.96 13.82 3.73
CA ALA A 6 -20.85 13.37 2.66
C ALA A 6 -20.10 12.48 1.64
N LEU A 7 -20.77 11.43 1.14
CA LEU A 7 -20.16 10.43 0.24
C LEU A 7 -19.44 11.05 -0.96
N ASN A 8 -20.04 12.06 -1.58
CA ASN A 8 -19.50 12.74 -2.76
C ASN A 8 -18.36 13.72 -2.47
N LYS A 9 -18.04 13.95 -1.19
CA LYS A 9 -16.94 14.82 -0.73
C LYS A 9 -15.83 14.05 -0.03
N ASP A 10 -15.99 12.75 0.14
CA ASP A 10 -15.02 11.87 0.78
C ASP A 10 -13.93 11.46 -0.24
N VAL A 11 -13.04 12.41 -0.51
CA VAL A 11 -11.93 12.30 -1.46
C VAL A 11 -10.84 11.31 -1.04
N ASP A 12 -10.85 10.85 0.21
CA ASP A 12 -9.91 9.85 0.73
C ASP A 12 -10.57 8.47 0.92
N CYS A 13 -11.84 8.31 0.51
CA CYS A 13 -12.56 7.04 0.58
C CYS A 13 -12.55 6.43 2.00
N MET A 14 -12.78 7.25 3.02
CA MET A 14 -12.78 6.83 4.43
C MET A 14 -14.17 6.70 5.04
N HIS A 15 -15.21 7.03 4.27
CA HIS A 15 -16.60 6.76 4.60
C HIS A 15 -16.90 5.26 4.43
N PRO A 16 -17.58 4.58 5.39
CA PRO A 16 -17.88 3.15 5.31
C PRO A 16 -18.50 2.70 3.97
N LEU A 17 -19.48 3.45 3.46
CA LEU A 17 -20.14 3.14 2.18
C LEU A 17 -19.23 3.34 0.96
N ASN A 18 -18.25 4.25 1.00
CA ASN A 18 -17.29 4.36 -0.09
C ASN A 18 -16.28 3.19 -0.04
N LEU A 19 -15.87 2.79 1.17
CA LEU A 19 -15.05 1.59 1.34
C LEU A 19 -15.78 0.33 0.88
N GLU A 20 -17.07 0.18 1.18
CA GLU A 20 -17.91 -0.95 0.73
C GLU A 20 -17.80 -1.18 -0.77
N ARG A 21 -17.85 -0.12 -1.58
CA ARG A 21 -17.69 -0.18 -3.04
C ARG A 21 -16.36 -0.81 -3.45
N ILE A 22 -15.28 -0.51 -2.72
CA ILE A 22 -13.97 -1.15 -2.96
C ILE A 22 -14.03 -2.65 -2.71
N PHE A 23 -14.79 -3.11 -1.70
CA PHE A 23 -14.98 -4.55 -1.44
C PHE A 23 -15.91 -5.22 -2.45
N GLU A 24 -16.86 -4.48 -3.02
CA GLU A 24 -17.71 -4.94 -4.13
C GLU A 24 -16.96 -4.98 -5.46
N GLY A 25 -15.77 -4.38 -5.54
CA GLY A 25 -14.97 -4.25 -6.77
C GLY A 25 -15.38 -3.07 -7.65
N ASP A 26 -16.21 -2.15 -7.15
CA ASP A 26 -16.53 -0.89 -7.81
C ASP A 26 -15.44 0.16 -7.56
N LEU A 27 -14.56 0.32 -8.54
CA LEU A 27 -13.44 1.28 -8.52
C LEU A 27 -13.73 2.55 -9.34
N ASN A 28 -15.00 2.88 -9.62
CA ASN A 28 -15.39 4.02 -10.47
C ASN A 28 -15.48 5.37 -9.71
N GLN A 29 -15.05 5.43 -8.46
CA GLN A 29 -15.03 6.64 -7.62
C GLN A 29 -13.67 6.81 -6.97
N PHE A 30 -13.52 7.81 -6.10
CA PHE A 30 -12.30 7.99 -5.32
C PHE A 30 -12.00 6.72 -4.51
N MET A 31 -10.78 6.23 -4.67
CA MET A 31 -10.24 5.10 -3.93
C MET A 31 -9.45 5.60 -2.72
N PRO A 32 -9.17 4.74 -1.73
CA PRO A 32 -8.33 5.15 -0.61
C PRO A 32 -6.93 5.52 -1.11
N CYS A 33 -6.47 6.74 -0.81
CA CYS A 33 -5.31 7.31 -1.51
C CYS A 33 -4.02 6.50 -1.32
N THR A 34 -3.85 5.85 -0.17
CA THR A 34 -2.64 5.05 0.12
C THR A 34 -2.63 3.73 -0.64
N PRO A 35 -3.69 2.89 -0.59
CA PRO A 35 -3.85 1.77 -1.51
C PRO A 35 -3.67 2.13 -2.99
N GLU A 36 -4.28 3.22 -3.44
CA GLU A 36 -4.14 3.68 -4.83
C GLU A 36 -2.70 4.09 -5.16
N ALA A 37 -2.00 4.78 -4.25
CA ALA A 37 -0.59 5.14 -4.42
C ALA A 37 0.30 3.93 -4.67
N VAL A 38 0.06 2.81 -3.99
CA VAL A 38 0.82 1.57 -4.21
C VAL A 38 0.62 1.07 -5.64
N ILE A 39 -0.63 1.02 -6.12
CA ILE A 39 -0.95 0.55 -7.48
C ILE A 39 -0.39 1.50 -8.53
N GLU A 40 -0.54 2.81 -8.35
CA GLU A 40 -0.05 3.81 -9.29
C GLU A 40 1.49 3.83 -9.37
N ILE A 41 2.21 3.60 -8.26
CA ILE A 41 3.68 3.44 -8.31
C ILE A 41 4.05 2.21 -9.12
N LEU A 42 3.42 1.06 -8.86
CA LEU A 42 3.71 -0.18 -9.58
C LEU A 42 3.44 -0.02 -11.08
N LYS A 43 2.31 0.62 -11.43
CA LYS A 43 1.95 0.94 -12.80
C LYS A 43 2.91 1.93 -13.46
N TYR A 44 3.36 2.96 -12.76
CA TYR A 44 4.33 3.94 -13.27
C TYR A 44 5.66 3.29 -13.66
N TYR A 45 6.07 2.24 -12.95
CA TYR A 45 7.26 1.45 -13.26
C TYR A 45 6.99 0.23 -14.15
N ASP A 46 5.84 0.18 -14.84
CA ASP A 46 5.45 -0.90 -15.75
C ASP A 46 5.44 -2.31 -15.10
N ILE A 47 5.14 -2.39 -13.80
CA ILE A 47 5.00 -3.65 -13.06
C ILE A 47 3.55 -4.11 -13.15
N ASP A 48 3.26 -5.02 -14.08
CA ASP A 48 1.93 -5.65 -14.23
C ASP A 48 1.60 -6.51 -13.00
N LEU A 49 0.40 -6.34 -12.44
CA LEU A 49 -0.09 -7.11 -11.29
C LEU A 49 -0.70 -8.45 -11.70
N LYS A 50 -1.11 -8.60 -12.96
CA LYS A 50 -1.86 -9.76 -13.43
C LYS A 50 -1.07 -11.06 -13.18
N GLY A 51 -1.69 -11.99 -12.44
CA GLY A 51 -1.13 -13.30 -12.12
C GLY A 51 0.01 -13.29 -11.09
N LYS A 52 0.46 -12.12 -10.60
CA LYS A 52 1.51 -12.05 -9.58
C LYS A 52 0.99 -12.49 -8.21
N ASN A 53 1.88 -13.07 -7.41
CA ASN A 53 1.67 -13.35 -6.00
C ASN A 53 2.09 -12.15 -5.15
N ILE A 54 1.12 -11.50 -4.50
CA ILE A 54 1.34 -10.30 -3.71
C ILE A 54 1.03 -10.57 -2.24
N VAL A 55 1.97 -10.25 -1.37
CA VAL A 55 1.80 -10.33 0.09
C VAL A 55 1.64 -8.95 0.68
N ILE A 56 0.58 -8.73 1.45
CA ILE A 56 0.33 -7.47 2.16
C ILE A 56 0.47 -7.71 3.67
N ILE A 57 1.42 -7.05 4.32
CA ILE A 57 1.62 -7.14 5.77
C ILE A 57 0.84 -6.02 6.47
N ASN A 58 -0.48 -6.05 6.33
CA ASN A 58 -1.42 -5.18 7.03
C ASN A 58 -2.85 -5.71 6.82
N ARG A 59 -3.72 -5.58 7.83
CA ARG A 59 -5.15 -5.95 7.74
C ARG A 59 -6.10 -4.85 8.21
N SER A 60 -5.63 -3.61 8.24
CA SER A 60 -6.44 -2.45 8.62
C SER A 60 -7.45 -2.11 7.52
N MET A 61 -8.45 -1.31 7.89
CA MET A 61 -9.40 -0.73 6.93
C MET A 61 -8.82 0.49 6.19
N VAL A 62 -7.63 0.96 6.56
CA VAL A 62 -6.99 2.15 5.94
C VAL A 62 -6.11 1.74 4.76
N VAL A 63 -5.38 0.64 4.90
CA VAL A 63 -4.40 0.19 3.89
C VAL A 63 -4.68 -1.25 3.47
N GLY A 64 -4.46 -2.21 4.37
CA GLY A 64 -4.32 -3.61 3.97
C GLY A 64 -5.54 -4.23 3.31
N LYS A 65 -6.72 -4.10 3.93
CA LYS A 65 -7.96 -4.68 3.36
C LYS A 65 -8.38 -4.00 2.05
N PRO A 66 -8.51 -2.67 1.94
CA PRO A 66 -8.87 -2.05 0.67
C PRO A 66 -7.83 -2.34 -0.43
N LEU A 67 -6.53 -2.26 -0.11
CA LEU A 67 -5.47 -2.61 -1.06
C LEU A 67 -5.60 -4.05 -1.57
N SER A 68 -5.93 -5.01 -0.69
CA SER A 68 -6.11 -6.40 -1.11
C SER A 68 -7.25 -6.57 -2.12
N MET A 69 -8.35 -5.84 -1.98
CA MET A 69 -9.48 -5.90 -2.91
C MET A 69 -9.15 -5.24 -4.25
N MET A 70 -8.43 -4.11 -4.20
CA MET A 70 -7.96 -3.43 -5.41
C MET A 70 -6.95 -4.29 -6.19
N ILE A 71 -6.05 -4.99 -5.49
CA ILE A 71 -5.11 -5.93 -6.09
C ILE A 71 -5.82 -7.13 -6.73
N LEU A 72 -6.82 -7.70 -6.04
CA LEU A 72 -7.66 -8.77 -6.61
C LEU A 72 -8.38 -8.31 -7.88
N SER A 73 -8.89 -7.08 -7.90
CA SER A 73 -9.53 -6.47 -9.06
C SER A 73 -8.58 -6.30 -10.25
N ASN A 74 -7.26 -6.28 -9.99
CA ASN A 74 -6.19 -6.27 -11.00
C ASN A 74 -5.69 -7.68 -11.36
N ASN A 75 -6.44 -8.74 -11.04
CA ASN A 75 -6.16 -10.13 -11.39
C ASN A 75 -4.88 -10.73 -10.77
N ALA A 76 -4.43 -10.21 -9.63
CA ALA A 76 -3.32 -10.79 -8.88
C ALA A 76 -3.82 -11.81 -7.84
N THR A 77 -2.92 -12.68 -7.38
CA THR A 77 -3.13 -13.50 -6.18
C THR A 77 -2.68 -12.71 -4.97
N VAL A 78 -3.53 -12.58 -3.93
CA VAL A 78 -3.19 -11.82 -2.72
C VAL A 78 -3.18 -12.70 -1.47
N THR A 79 -2.17 -12.50 -0.62
CA THR A 79 -2.11 -13.04 0.74
C THR A 79 -2.04 -11.89 1.74
N ILE A 80 -2.99 -11.85 2.69
CA ILE A 80 -2.99 -10.84 3.76
C ILE A 80 -2.31 -11.42 5.00
N CYS A 81 -1.19 -10.80 5.40
CA CYS A 81 -0.43 -11.14 6.60
C CYS A 81 -0.59 -10.06 7.69
N HIS A 82 -0.19 -10.42 8.91
CA HIS A 82 -0.31 -9.56 10.09
C HIS A 82 0.56 -10.06 11.25
N SER A 83 0.57 -9.34 12.38
CA SER A 83 1.38 -9.68 13.56
C SER A 83 1.17 -11.08 14.15
N LYS A 84 0.04 -11.73 13.90
CA LYS A 84 -0.26 -13.12 14.32
C LYS A 84 0.05 -14.17 13.23
N THR A 85 0.59 -13.77 12.09
CA THR A 85 0.95 -14.71 11.01
C THR A 85 2.19 -15.48 11.44
N ILE A 86 2.11 -16.80 11.41
CA ILE A 86 3.23 -17.68 11.74
C ILE A 86 4.17 -17.74 10.55
N ASP A 87 5.47 -17.62 10.81
CA ASP A 87 6.53 -17.73 9.80
C ASP A 87 6.32 -16.77 8.61
N LEU A 88 6.14 -15.50 8.95
CA LEU A 88 5.99 -14.43 7.97
C LEU A 88 7.11 -14.40 6.90
N PRO A 89 8.40 -14.62 7.23
CA PRO A 89 9.47 -14.67 6.23
C PRO A 89 9.27 -15.72 5.14
N SER A 90 8.79 -16.93 5.45
CA SER A 90 8.61 -17.98 4.44
C SER A 90 7.46 -17.68 3.48
N ILE A 91 6.49 -16.87 3.90
CA ILE A 91 5.37 -16.40 3.09
C ILE A 91 5.84 -15.27 2.17
N THR A 92 6.49 -14.24 2.72
CA THR A 92 6.94 -13.07 1.95
C THR A 92 8.03 -13.42 0.94
N LYS A 93 8.93 -14.37 1.24
CA LYS A 93 9.96 -14.83 0.30
C LYS A 93 9.42 -15.47 -0.99
N LYS A 94 8.15 -15.89 -1.01
CA LYS A 94 7.51 -16.51 -2.19
C LYS A 94 6.69 -15.52 -3.00
N ALA A 95 6.63 -14.26 -2.58
CA ALA A 95 5.88 -13.21 -3.24
C ALA A 95 6.72 -12.56 -4.34
N ASP A 96 6.07 -12.16 -5.43
CA ASP A 96 6.65 -11.27 -6.42
C ASP A 96 6.71 -9.83 -5.87
N ILE A 97 5.66 -9.43 -5.14
CA ILE A 97 5.52 -8.10 -4.55
C ILE A 97 5.17 -8.24 -3.06
N VAL A 98 5.88 -7.51 -2.20
CA VAL A 98 5.58 -7.42 -0.77
C VAL A 98 5.25 -5.98 -0.42
N VAL A 99 4.05 -5.75 0.12
CA VAL A 99 3.61 -4.44 0.63
C VAL A 99 3.59 -4.47 2.14
N THR A 100 4.31 -3.56 2.80
CA THR A 100 4.34 -3.45 4.26
C THR A 100 3.73 -2.13 4.74
N ALA A 101 2.91 -2.21 5.79
CA ALA A 101 2.30 -1.06 6.46
C ALA A 101 2.07 -1.38 7.96
N ILE A 102 3.11 -1.82 8.64
CA ILE A 102 3.12 -2.29 10.04
C ILE A 102 3.20 -1.10 11.01
N GLY A 103 3.97 -0.07 10.67
CA GLY A 103 4.22 1.08 11.55
C GLY A 103 5.27 0.79 12.64
N LYS A 104 6.34 0.07 12.28
CA LYS A 104 7.48 -0.21 13.18
C LYS A 104 8.80 -0.09 12.43
N ALA A 105 9.63 0.86 12.85
CA ALA A 105 10.93 1.15 12.24
C ALA A 105 11.80 -0.11 12.07
N LYS A 106 12.25 -0.37 10.83
CA LYS A 106 13.27 -1.37 10.47
C LYS A 106 12.99 -2.80 11.00
N LEU A 107 11.72 -3.16 11.17
CA LEU A 107 11.31 -4.48 11.64
C LEU A 107 11.53 -5.55 10.56
N ILE A 108 11.29 -5.21 9.30
CA ILE A 108 11.35 -6.12 8.16
C ILE A 108 12.76 -6.08 7.58
N LYS A 109 13.40 -7.24 7.52
CA LYS A 109 14.82 -7.39 7.17
C LYS A 109 15.00 -8.25 5.92
N GLU A 110 16.24 -8.46 5.52
CA GLU A 110 16.60 -9.22 4.32
C GLU A 110 16.01 -10.64 4.28
N GLU A 111 15.80 -11.29 5.43
CA GLU A 111 15.23 -12.64 5.48
C GLU A 111 13.76 -12.70 5.05
N TYR A 112 13.09 -11.57 4.82
CA TYR A 112 11.72 -11.57 4.33
C TYR A 112 11.63 -11.65 2.80
N PHE A 113 12.75 -11.50 2.09
CA PHE A 113 12.76 -11.29 0.64
C PHE A 113 13.69 -12.25 -0.09
N ASN A 114 13.43 -12.41 -1.39
CA ASN A 114 14.32 -13.01 -2.37
C ASN A 114 14.89 -11.92 -3.30
N GLU A 115 15.73 -12.32 -4.26
CA GLU A 115 16.44 -11.39 -5.15
C GLU A 115 15.51 -10.66 -6.13
N ASP A 116 14.41 -11.30 -6.53
CA ASP A 116 13.43 -10.76 -7.48
C ASP A 116 12.30 -9.97 -6.81
N SER A 117 12.32 -9.85 -5.47
CA SER A 117 11.23 -9.24 -4.72
C SER A 117 11.08 -7.75 -5.04
N ILE A 118 9.84 -7.30 -5.20
CA ILE A 118 9.49 -5.88 -5.29
C ILE A 118 8.87 -5.45 -3.97
N VAL A 119 9.47 -4.47 -3.30
CA VAL A 119 9.09 -4.08 -1.93
C VAL A 119 8.45 -2.69 -1.90
N MET A 120 7.21 -2.63 -1.44
CA MET A 120 6.43 -1.41 -1.25
C MET A 120 6.33 -1.10 0.24
N ASP A 121 7.20 -0.22 0.72
CA ASP A 121 7.21 0.27 2.11
C ASP A 121 6.31 1.49 2.26
N VAL A 122 5.12 1.27 2.82
CA VAL A 122 4.07 2.28 2.95
C VAL A 122 4.22 3.09 4.24
N SER A 123 4.92 2.55 5.24
CA SER A 123 4.95 3.13 6.57
C SER A 123 5.94 4.29 6.68
N ILE A 124 5.61 5.23 7.56
CA ILE A 124 6.50 6.31 7.98
C ILE A 124 6.70 6.18 9.49
N ASN A 125 7.94 5.91 9.88
CA ASN A 125 8.37 5.73 11.26
C ASN A 125 9.53 6.68 11.58
N VAL A 126 9.83 6.84 12.86
CA VAL A 126 11.03 7.55 13.35
C VAL A 126 11.92 6.52 14.04
N ASP A 127 13.18 6.44 13.64
CA ASP A 127 14.14 5.53 14.29
C ASP A 127 14.69 6.09 15.60
N GLU A 128 15.52 5.28 16.28
CA GLU A 128 16.17 5.65 17.55
C GLU A 128 17.04 6.91 17.48
N ASN A 129 17.47 7.32 16.28
CA ASN A 129 18.27 8.52 16.04
C ASN A 129 17.42 9.72 15.62
N GLY A 130 16.08 9.59 15.64
CA GLY A 130 15.17 10.65 15.23
C GLY A 130 15.03 10.79 13.70
N LYS A 131 15.55 9.85 12.92
CA LYS A 131 15.49 9.89 11.45
C LYS A 131 14.23 9.19 10.94
N LEU A 132 13.60 9.78 9.92
CA LEU A 132 12.48 9.13 9.22
C LEU A 132 12.95 7.88 8.48
N CYS A 133 12.21 6.79 8.65
CA CYS A 133 12.44 5.50 8.00
C CYS A 133 11.13 4.72 7.84
N GLY A 134 11.16 3.64 7.07
CA GLY A 134 10.01 2.77 6.85
C GLY A 134 9.95 1.58 7.80
N ASP A 135 9.15 0.59 7.47
CA ASP A 135 9.16 -0.70 8.18
C ASP A 135 10.37 -1.56 7.80
N VAL A 136 10.92 -1.35 6.61
CA VAL A 136 12.02 -2.14 6.06
C VAL A 136 13.36 -1.52 6.43
N ASP A 137 14.34 -2.37 6.74
CA ASP A 137 15.74 -1.97 6.85
C ASP A 137 16.35 -1.69 5.46
N PHE A 138 15.97 -0.53 4.91
CA PHE A 138 16.21 -0.16 3.52
C PHE A 138 17.67 -0.32 3.07
N GLU A 139 18.64 0.12 3.88
CA GLU A 139 20.05 0.11 3.48
C GLU A 139 20.58 -1.31 3.25
N ASN A 140 20.15 -2.27 4.07
CA ASN A 140 20.56 -3.67 3.95
C ASN A 140 19.72 -4.44 2.92
N VAL A 141 18.47 -4.02 2.67
CA VAL A 141 17.55 -4.72 1.76
C VAL A 141 17.70 -4.26 0.31
N LYS A 142 18.03 -2.98 0.06
CA LYS A 142 18.02 -2.38 -1.30
C LYS A 142 18.96 -3.06 -2.31
N GLU A 143 20.05 -3.67 -1.85
CA GLU A 143 21.02 -4.35 -2.71
C GLU A 143 20.61 -5.79 -3.01
N LYS A 144 19.71 -6.35 -2.20
CA LYS A 144 19.24 -7.72 -2.33
C LYS A 144 18.05 -7.82 -3.27
N VAL A 145 17.08 -6.91 -3.16
CA VAL A 145 15.78 -7.02 -3.83
C VAL A 145 15.77 -6.30 -5.17
N GLY A 146 14.96 -6.77 -6.11
CA GLY A 146 14.87 -6.19 -7.46
C GLY A 146 14.39 -4.73 -7.46
N ALA A 147 13.50 -4.36 -6.54
CA ALA A 147 13.11 -2.97 -6.32
C ALA A 147 12.59 -2.73 -4.90
N ILE A 148 12.78 -1.53 -4.38
CA ILE A 148 12.25 -1.12 -3.08
C ILE A 148 11.93 0.39 -3.07
N THR A 149 10.77 0.76 -2.51
CA THR A 149 10.42 2.18 -2.33
C THR A 149 11.20 2.81 -1.17
N PRO A 150 11.79 4.01 -1.32
CA PRO A 150 12.47 4.68 -0.23
C PRO A 150 11.48 5.27 0.79
N VAL A 151 11.91 5.39 2.04
CA VAL A 151 11.18 6.16 3.07
C VAL A 151 12.17 7.11 3.76
N PRO A 152 11.91 8.44 3.75
CA PRO A 152 10.77 9.13 3.13
C PRO A 152 10.85 9.20 1.59
N LYS A 153 9.88 9.86 0.95
CA LYS A 153 9.79 10.15 -0.50
C LYS A 153 9.39 8.98 -1.41
N GLY A 154 8.89 7.89 -0.85
CA GLY A 154 8.22 6.81 -1.58
C GLY A 154 6.70 6.98 -1.59
N VAL A 155 5.99 5.99 -1.05
CA VAL A 155 4.52 5.88 -1.10
C VAL A 155 3.82 7.13 -0.55
N GLY A 156 4.25 7.66 0.59
CA GLY A 156 3.59 8.82 1.21
C GLY A 156 3.57 10.09 0.34
N SER A 157 4.56 10.30 -0.53
CA SER A 157 4.57 11.44 -1.46
C SER A 157 3.53 11.28 -2.57
N VAL A 158 3.34 10.04 -3.05
CA VAL A 158 2.32 9.73 -4.05
C VAL A 158 0.92 9.78 -3.43
N THR A 159 0.74 9.27 -2.21
CA THR A 159 -0.53 9.40 -1.46
C THR A 159 -0.98 10.86 -1.38
N THR A 160 -0.06 11.77 -1.01
CA THR A 160 -0.37 13.20 -0.90
C THR A 160 -0.77 13.78 -2.26
N THR A 161 -0.09 13.36 -3.33
CA THR A 161 -0.38 13.82 -4.70
C THR A 161 -1.76 13.35 -5.17
N LEU A 162 -2.11 12.09 -4.91
CA LEU A 162 -3.42 11.53 -5.23
C LEU A 162 -4.55 12.20 -4.46
N LEU A 163 -4.35 12.49 -3.18
CA LEU A 163 -5.33 13.25 -2.40
C LEU A 163 -5.60 14.63 -3.02
N LEU A 164 -4.55 15.36 -3.41
CA LEU A 164 -4.69 16.65 -4.09
C LEU A 164 -5.42 16.52 -5.43
N LYS A 165 -5.11 15.47 -6.20
CA LYS A 165 -5.82 15.15 -7.45
C LYS A 165 -7.31 14.91 -7.20
N HIS A 166 -7.66 14.08 -6.21
CA HIS A 166 -9.07 13.82 -5.87
C HIS A 166 -9.82 15.08 -5.44
N ILE A 167 -9.16 16.00 -4.74
CA ILE A 167 -9.74 17.29 -4.36
C ILE A 167 -10.08 18.12 -5.60
N VAL A 168 -9.15 18.20 -6.57
CA VAL A 168 -9.38 18.92 -7.83
C VAL A 168 -10.52 18.27 -8.62
N ASP A 169 -10.48 16.96 -8.81
CA ASP A 169 -11.52 16.21 -9.50
C ASP A 169 -12.91 16.39 -8.84
N ALA A 170 -12.96 16.42 -7.50
CA ALA A 170 -14.19 16.65 -6.77
C ALA A 170 -14.71 18.09 -6.94
N ALA A 171 -13.83 19.08 -6.99
CA ALA A 171 -14.22 20.47 -7.23
C ALA A 171 -14.77 20.65 -8.66
N GLU A 172 -14.13 20.04 -9.66
CA GLU A 172 -14.56 20.10 -11.06
C GLU A 172 -15.91 19.42 -11.28
N ARG A 173 -16.18 18.27 -10.64
CA ARG A 173 -17.48 17.56 -10.74
C ARG A 173 -18.64 18.29 -10.08
N ASN A 174 -18.36 19.19 -9.14
CA ASN A 174 -19.38 19.96 -8.41
C ASN A 174 -19.50 21.41 -8.90
N SER A 175 -18.76 21.79 -9.96
CA SER A 175 -18.86 23.09 -10.64
C SER A 175 -19.87 23.02 -11.77
#